data_AF-A0A1U8CTH0-F1
#
_entry.id   AF-A0A1U8CTH0-F1
#
_cell.length_a   1.000
_cell.length_b   1.000
_cell.length_c   1.000
_cell.angle_alpha   90.00
_cell.angle_beta   90.00
_cell.angle_gamma   90.00
#
_symmetry.space_group_name_H-M   'P 1'
#
loop_
_entity.id
_entity.type
_entity.pdbx_description
1 polymer ?
#
loop_
_entity_poly.entity_id
_entity_poly.type
_entity_poly.pdbx_seq_one_letter_code
_entity_poly.pdbx_strand_id
1 'polypeptide(L)'
;MTDIIVLSKAIKKIPGLMTLESLTFAKNFFVKDDDIFLVTYPRSGTHWMIEIVCLILSEGDPTWVQTVQSHTRFPFIEYENSQKILMDKDRPHLIASHLPIQLFPNSYFSSRAKCLALDVRICF
;
A
#
# COMPACT_ATOMS: atom_id res chain seq x y z
N MET A 1 -4.59 -3.55 -20.92
CA MET A 1 -5.17 -2.22 -20.58
C MET A 1 -6.69 -2.32 -20.37
N THR A 2 -7.40 -3.05 -21.22
CA THR A 2 -8.84 -3.39 -21.08
C THR A 2 -9.21 -4.02 -19.73
N ASP A 3 -8.39 -4.93 -19.21
CA ASP A 3 -8.71 -5.63 -17.95
C ASP A 3 -8.69 -4.71 -16.72
N ILE A 4 -7.79 -3.72 -16.66
CA ILE A 4 -7.74 -2.76 -15.55
C ILE A 4 -8.98 -1.88 -15.55
N ILE A 5 -9.43 -1.44 -16.74
CA ILE A 5 -10.63 -0.61 -16.85
C ILE A 5 -11.85 -1.40 -16.37
N VAL A 6 -12.00 -2.65 -16.79
CA VAL A 6 -13.11 -3.52 -16.38
C VAL A 6 -13.07 -3.81 -14.88
N LEU A 7 -11.92 -4.23 -14.34
CA LEU A 7 -11.76 -4.54 -12.92
C LEU A 7 -11.93 -3.29 -12.03
N SER A 8 -11.44 -2.13 -12.49
CA SER A 8 -11.59 -0.89 -11.74
C SER A 8 -13.03 -0.37 -11.71
N LYS A 9 -13.89 -0.77 -12.66
CA LYS A 9 -15.34 -0.48 -12.63
C LYS A 9 -16.08 -1.32 -11.61
N ALA A 10 -15.57 -2.52 -11.27
CA ALA A 10 -16.16 -3.39 -10.26
C ALA A 10 -15.85 -2.94 -8.82
N ILE A 11 -14.94 -1.98 -8.63
CA ILE A 11 -14.54 -1.47 -7.31
C ILE A 11 -15.09 -0.05 -7.15
N LYS A 12 -15.68 0.23 -5.98
CA LYS A 12 -16.09 1.58 -5.61
C LYS A 12 -14.84 2.44 -5.39
N LYS A 13 -14.53 3.31 -6.35
CA LYS A 13 -13.43 4.28 -6.24
C LYS A 13 -13.77 5.39 -5.26
N ILE A 14 -12.76 5.91 -4.58
CA ILE A 14 -12.87 7.12 -3.76
C ILE A 14 -12.53 8.32 -4.67
N PRO A 15 -13.50 9.21 -4.98
CA PRO A 15 -13.23 10.37 -5.83
C PRO A 15 -12.11 11.24 -5.26
N GLY A 16 -11.20 11.71 -6.13
CA GLY A 16 -10.07 12.56 -5.75
C GLY A 16 -8.88 11.84 -5.09
N LEU A 17 -8.99 10.54 -4.81
CA LEU A 17 -7.90 9.72 -4.26
C LEU A 17 -7.43 8.66 -5.27
N MET A 18 -8.37 7.99 -5.95
CA MET A 18 -8.07 6.92 -6.90
C MET A 18 -8.48 7.30 -8.33
N THR A 19 -7.50 7.37 -9.21
CA THR A 19 -7.66 7.60 -10.66
C THR A 19 -7.28 6.35 -11.46
N LEU A 20 -7.68 6.28 -12.75
CA LEU A 20 -7.24 5.17 -13.61
C LEU A 20 -5.71 5.14 -13.76
N GLU A 21 -5.08 6.31 -13.77
CA GLU A 21 -3.63 6.46 -13.81
C GLU A 21 -2.97 5.90 -12.56
N SER A 22 -3.44 6.28 -11.36
CA SER A 22 -2.91 5.73 -10.10
C SER A 22 -3.05 4.20 -9.98
N LEU A 23 -4.14 3.63 -10.50
CA LEU A 23 -4.34 2.18 -10.54
C LEU A 23 -3.40 1.51 -11.55
N THR A 24 -3.10 2.18 -12.66
CA THR A 24 -2.15 1.70 -13.67
C THR A 24 -0.73 1.76 -13.12
N PHE A 25 -0.39 2.84 -12.42
CA PHE A 25 0.85 2.97 -11.67
C PHE A 25 1.00 1.83 -10.67
N ALA A 26 0.00 1.60 -9.82
CA ALA A 26 0.04 0.54 -8.82
C ALA A 26 0.28 -0.85 -9.44
N LYS A 27 -0.45 -1.19 -10.51
CA LYS A 27 -0.29 -2.51 -11.16
C LYS A 27 1.08 -2.71 -11.81
N ASN A 28 1.70 -1.63 -12.29
CA ASN A 28 3.00 -1.66 -12.96
C ASN A 28 4.18 -1.30 -12.04
N PHE A 29 3.91 -1.04 -10.75
CA PHE A 29 4.95 -0.69 -9.80
C PHE A 29 5.99 -1.81 -9.71
N PHE A 30 7.27 -1.43 -9.69
CA PHE A 30 8.38 -2.38 -9.61
C PHE A 30 8.72 -2.66 -8.15
N VAL A 31 8.36 -3.85 -7.69
CA VAL A 31 8.60 -4.31 -6.31
C VAL A 31 9.99 -4.92 -6.20
N LYS A 32 10.72 -4.58 -5.13
CA LYS A 32 11.98 -5.22 -4.76
C LYS A 32 11.80 -6.13 -3.55
N ASP A 33 12.74 -7.05 -3.38
CA ASP A 33 12.74 -8.07 -2.33
C ASP A 33 12.72 -7.51 -0.90
N ASP A 34 13.20 -6.29 -0.70
CA ASP A 34 13.28 -5.60 0.59
C ASP A 34 12.04 -4.75 0.91
N ASP A 35 11.13 -4.57 -0.04
CA ASP A 35 9.88 -3.82 0.19
C ASP A 35 8.95 -4.57 1.15
N ILE A 36 8.18 -3.80 1.93
CA ILE A 36 7.21 -4.32 2.88
C ILE A 36 5.83 -3.77 2.54
N PHE A 37 4.89 -4.68 2.31
CA PHE A 37 3.50 -4.37 2.06
C PHE A 37 2.64 -4.58 3.30
N LEU A 38 1.72 -3.64 3.54
CA LEU A 38 0.60 -3.76 4.45
C LEU A 38 -0.69 -3.78 3.63
N VAL A 39 -1.26 -4.96 3.44
CA VAL A 39 -2.48 -5.17 2.66
C VAL A 39 -3.66 -5.37 3.60
N THR A 40 -4.66 -4.52 3.50
CA THR A 40 -5.78 -4.52 4.46
C THR A 40 -7.11 -4.31 3.77
N TYR A 41 -8.19 -4.84 4.34
CA TYR A 41 -9.52 -4.38 3.95
C TYR A 41 -9.79 -2.98 4.54
N PRO A 42 -10.44 -2.04 3.82
CA PRO A 42 -10.72 -0.72 4.36
C PRO A 42 -11.43 -0.79 5.73
N ARG A 43 -10.90 -0.05 6.72
CA ARG A 43 -11.37 -0.02 8.12
C ARG A 43 -11.08 -1.27 8.96
N SER A 44 -10.14 -2.13 8.56
CA SER A 44 -9.75 -3.32 9.34
C SER A 44 -8.64 -3.08 10.38
N GLY A 45 -8.28 -1.83 10.66
CA GLY A 45 -7.19 -1.50 11.60
C GLY A 45 -5.85 -1.14 10.94
N THR A 46 -5.86 -0.72 9.67
CA THR A 46 -4.65 -0.32 8.92
C THR A 46 -3.79 0.70 9.66
N HIS A 47 -4.41 1.72 10.27
CA HIS A 47 -3.68 2.74 11.02
C HIS A 47 -2.89 2.15 12.18
N TRP A 48 -3.50 1.25 12.96
CA TRP A 48 -2.84 0.59 14.09
C TRP A 48 -1.63 -0.23 13.63
N MET A 49 -1.78 -0.98 12.54
CA MET A 49 -0.66 -1.74 11.98
C MET A 49 0.47 -0.86 11.48
N ILE A 50 0.17 0.27 10.83
CA ILE A 50 1.19 1.22 10.40
C ILE A 50 2.00 1.70 11.62
N GLU A 51 1.34 2.08 12.71
CA GLU A 51 2.05 2.56 13.90
C GLU A 51 2.88 1.47 14.56
N ILE A 52 2.34 0.26 14.69
CA ILE A 52 3.07 -0.89 15.27
C ILE A 52 4.32 -1.20 14.44
N VAL A 53 4.19 -1.28 13.11
CA VAL A 53 5.34 -1.60 12.24
C VAL A 53 6.37 -0.47 12.28
N CYS A 54 5.95 0.79 12.27
CA CYS A 54 6.88 1.92 12.38
C CYS A 54 7.66 1.90 13.71
N LEU A 55 6.99 1.62 14.84
CA LEU A 55 7.68 1.50 16.13
C LEU A 55 8.66 0.32 16.17
N ILE A 56 8.32 -0.82 15.57
CA ILE A 56 9.24 -1.97 15.46
C ILE A 56 10.49 -1.58 14.65
N LEU A 57 10.31 -0.88 13.53
CA LEU A 57 11.42 -0.45 12.67
C LEU A 57 12.29 0.65 13.31
N SER A 58 11.71 1.45 14.21
CA SER A 58 12.41 2.48 14.98
C SER A 58 12.92 1.98 16.33
N GLU A 59 12.96 0.66 16.56
CA GLU A 59 13.43 0.06 17.82
C GLU A 59 12.71 0.61 19.07
N GLY A 60 11.44 0.97 18.91
CA GLY A 60 10.60 1.54 19.95
C GLY A 60 10.65 3.07 20.10
N ASP A 61 11.46 3.79 19.31
CA ASP A 61 11.49 5.25 19.32
C ASP A 61 10.21 5.84 18.69
N PRO A 62 9.37 6.58 19.45
CA PRO A 62 8.13 7.14 18.93
C PRO A 62 8.32 8.42 18.11
N THR A 63 9.53 8.99 18.05
CA THR A 63 9.78 10.28 17.40
C THR A 63 9.28 10.29 15.95
N TRP A 64 9.57 9.24 15.18
CA TRP A 64 9.15 9.14 13.78
C TRP A 64 7.61 9.08 13.62
N VAL A 65 6.94 8.31 14.48
CA VAL A 65 5.48 8.15 14.48
C VAL A 65 4.76 9.45 14.87
N GLN A 66 5.33 10.21 15.80
CA GLN A 66 4.72 11.45 16.32
C GLN A 66 4.99 12.67 15.42
N THR A 67 6.06 12.65 14.63
CA THR A 67 6.46 13.80 13.80
C THR A 67 6.07 13.67 12.34
N VAL A 68 5.98 12.45 11.80
CA VAL A 68 5.69 12.20 10.38
C VAL A 68 4.32 11.54 10.23
N GLN A 69 3.52 12.09 9.32
CA GLN A 69 2.18 11.59 9.02
C GLN A 69 2.24 10.15 8.49
N SER A 70 1.25 9.34 8.90
CA SER A 70 1.19 7.90 8.58
C SER A 70 1.20 7.61 7.07
N HIS A 71 0.49 8.40 6.27
CA HIS A 71 0.45 8.24 4.81
C HIS A 71 1.74 8.65 4.10
N THR A 72 2.65 9.38 4.77
CA THR A 72 4.01 9.65 4.27
C THR A 72 4.97 8.52 4.63
N ARG A 73 4.75 7.87 5.78
CA ARG A 73 5.53 6.71 6.23
C ARG A 73 5.16 5.45 5.43
N PHE A 74 3.87 5.18 5.30
CA PHE A 74 3.23 4.08 4.56
C PHE A 74 2.27 4.65 3.49
N PRO A 75 2.79 5.15 2.37
CA PRO A 75 1.97 5.59 1.23
C PRO A 75 1.09 4.45 0.70
N PHE A 76 -0.16 4.78 0.38
CA PHE A 76 -1.08 3.87 -0.31
C PHE A 76 -0.79 3.86 -1.81
N ILE A 77 -0.41 2.71 -2.36
CA ILE A 77 0.07 2.61 -3.75
C ILE A 77 -0.98 3.00 -4.79
N GLU A 78 -2.26 2.81 -4.48
CA GLU A 78 -3.39 3.17 -5.34
C GLU A 78 -3.82 4.64 -5.28
N TYR A 79 -3.19 5.46 -4.44
CA TYR A 79 -3.52 6.88 -4.33
C TYR A 79 -2.63 7.73 -5.23
N GLU A 80 -3.25 8.72 -5.88
CA GLU A 80 -2.56 9.61 -6.81
C GLU A 80 -1.37 10.34 -6.15
N ASN A 81 -1.59 10.91 -4.97
CA ASN A 81 -0.56 11.66 -4.24
C ASN A 81 0.60 10.78 -3.72
N SER A 82 0.38 9.48 -3.60
CA SER A 82 1.39 8.54 -3.12
C SER A 82 2.43 8.20 -4.17
N GLN A 83 2.12 8.37 -5.46
CA GLN A 83 3.02 8.01 -6.56
C GLN A 83 4.35 8.76 -6.45
N LYS A 84 4.27 10.07 -6.20
CA LYS A 84 5.45 10.92 -6.03
C LYS A 84 6.30 10.48 -4.83
N ILE A 85 5.65 10.15 -3.70
CA ILE A 85 6.34 9.66 -2.50
C ILE A 85 7.09 8.36 -2.80
N LEU A 86 6.47 7.44 -3.54
CA LEU A 86 7.08 6.15 -3.89
C LEU A 86 8.18 6.28 -4.96
N MET A 87 8.18 7.32 -5.79
CA MET A 87 9.24 7.58 -6.76
C MET A 87 10.44 8.29 -6.12
N ASP A 88 10.19 9.23 -5.21
CA ASP A 88 11.22 10.10 -4.64
C ASP A 88 11.94 9.48 -3.43
N LYS A 89 11.30 8.54 -2.71
CA LYS A 89 11.84 7.98 -1.46
C LYS A 89 12.83 6.85 -1.73
N ASP A 90 13.92 6.85 -0.95
CA ASP A 90 14.88 5.75 -0.92
C ASP A 90 14.23 4.44 -0.43
N ARG A 91 14.81 3.33 -0.89
CA ARG A 91 14.36 1.98 -0.52
C ARG A 91 15.05 1.49 0.76
N PRO A 92 14.44 0.56 1.52
CA PRO A 92 13.20 -0.19 1.23
C PRO A 92 11.91 0.63 1.36
N HIS A 93 10.91 0.34 0.53
CA HIS A 93 9.61 1.01 0.64
C HIS A 93 8.68 0.30 1.63
N LEU A 94 7.97 1.10 2.43
CA LEU A 94 6.85 0.67 3.25
C LEU A 94 5.57 1.09 2.53
N ILE A 95 4.77 0.13 2.09
CA ILE A 95 3.67 0.38 1.15
C ILE A 95 2.37 -0.15 1.75
N ALA A 96 1.33 0.68 1.78
CA ALA A 96 -0.01 0.24 2.13
C ALA A 96 -0.85 -0.02 0.87
N SER A 97 -1.79 -0.96 0.95
CA SER A 97 -2.78 -1.13 -0.10
C SER A 97 -4.10 -1.74 0.39
N HIS A 98 -5.19 -1.31 -0.23
CA HIS A 98 -6.51 -1.91 -0.18
C HIS A 98 -6.90 -2.61 -1.48
N LEU A 99 -5.97 -2.70 -2.44
CA LEU A 99 -6.27 -3.29 -3.74
C LEU A 99 -6.56 -4.79 -3.60
N PRO A 100 -7.58 -5.30 -4.31
CA PRO A 100 -7.74 -6.73 -4.46
C PRO A 100 -6.61 -7.29 -5.32
N ILE A 101 -6.34 -8.59 -5.14
CA ILE A 101 -5.18 -9.27 -5.73
C ILE A 101 -5.05 -9.09 -7.26
N GLN A 102 -6.17 -8.94 -7.98
CA GLN A 102 -6.20 -8.77 -9.44
C GLN A 102 -5.65 -7.41 -9.93
N LEU A 103 -5.60 -6.41 -9.04
CA LEU A 103 -5.06 -5.08 -9.30
C LEU A 103 -3.72 -4.83 -8.60
N PHE A 104 -3.23 -5.80 -7.84
CA PHE A 104 -1.96 -5.69 -7.12
C PHE A 104 -0.76 -5.61 -8.10
N PRO A 105 0.40 -5.05 -7.69
CA PRO A 105 1.58 -4.98 -8.56
C PRO A 105 1.96 -6.35 -9.12
N ASN A 106 2.07 -6.48 -10.44
CA ASN A 106 2.38 -7.78 -11.05
C ASN A 106 3.76 -8.31 -10.62
N SER A 107 4.73 -7.39 -10.44
CA SER A 107 6.10 -7.72 -10.05
C SER A 107 6.21 -8.27 -8.63
N TYR A 108 5.22 -8.03 -7.78
CA TYR A 108 5.17 -8.56 -6.41
C TYR A 108 5.22 -10.10 -6.42
N PHE A 109 4.47 -10.76 -7.30
CA PHE A 109 4.35 -12.23 -7.34
C PHE A 109 5.63 -12.94 -7.75
N SER A 110 6.61 -12.21 -8.30
CA SER A 110 7.95 -12.70 -8.62
C SER A 110 9.03 -12.24 -7.63
N SER A 111 8.67 -11.43 -6.63
CA SER A 111 9.59 -10.86 -5.65
C SER A 111 9.57 -11.65 -4.32
N ARG A 112 10.52 -11.34 -3.43
CA ARG A 112 10.53 -11.81 -2.04
C ARG A 112 10.07 -10.75 -1.03
N ALA A 113 9.38 -9.70 -1.50
CA ALA A 113 8.81 -8.66 -0.66
C ALA A 113 7.90 -9.27 0.41
N LYS A 114 7.95 -8.71 1.61
CA LYS A 114 7.11 -9.18 2.73
C LYS A 114 5.74 -8.56 2.66
N CYS A 115 4.71 -9.30 3.02
CA CYS A 115 3.34 -8.78 3.10
C CYS A 115 2.70 -9.13 4.44
N LEU A 116 2.20 -8.11 5.12
CA LEU A 116 1.35 -8.22 6.29
C LEU A 116 -0.09 -8.02 5.83
N ALA A 117 -0.93 -9.05 5.95
CA ALA A 117 -2.32 -9.01 5.52
C ALA A 117 -3.26 -8.98 6.74
N LEU A 118 -4.13 -7.96 6.82
CA LEU A 118 -5.28 -7.97 7.74
C LEU A 118 -6.58 -8.13 6.96
N ASP A 119 -7.08 -9.35 6.94
CA ASP A 119 -8.38 -9.68 6.36
C ASP A 119 -9.42 -9.88 7.48
N VAL A 120 -10.49 -9.08 7.43
CA VAL A 120 -11.63 -9.19 8.37
C VAL A 120 -12.41 -10.50 8.22
N ARG A 121 -12.18 -11.26 7.13
CA ARG A 121 -12.75 -12.60 6.93
C ARG A 121 -12.05 -13.69 7.74
N ILE A 122 -10.93 -13.39 8.40
CA ILE A 122 -10.26 -14.35 9.31
C ILE A 122 -10.96 -14.38 10.70
N CYS A 123 -12.00 -13.57 10.91
CA CYS A 123 -12.75 -13.51 12.18
C CYS A 123 -14.21 -14.00 12.13
N PHE A 124 -14.70 -14.66 11.07
CA PHE A 124 -16.01 -15.35 11.10
C PHE A 124 -16.01 -16.63 10.25
#